data_AF-A0AAV4G9Y6-F1
#
_entry.id   AF-A0AAV4G9Y6-F1
#
_cell.length_a   1.000
_cell.length_b   1.000
_cell.length_c   1.000
_cell.angle_alpha   90.00
_cell.angle_beta   90.00
_cell.angle_gamma   90.00
#
_symmetry.space_group_name_H-M   'P 1'
#
loop_
_entity.id
_entity.type
_entity.pdbx_description
1 polymer ?
#
loop_
_entity_poly.entity_id
_entity_poly.type
_entity_poly.pdbx_seq_one_letter_code
_entity_poly.pdbx_strand_id
1 'polypeptide(L)'
;MMWEAIQRAKSEKLNFHILWLDQANAYGSVPHEMIQLALRIYHVPEDIQVMLDDYFSGFRMRFTTNWINLEVDIAMGCTISQILFVMAMEVIVKAAEGSAGSTNLGGGVQSNI
;
A
#
# COMPACT_ATOMS: atom_id res chain seq x y z
N MET A 1 2.11 -5.83 17.68
CA MET A 1 0.76 -5.95 17.10
C MET A 1 0.30 -7.39 16.87
N MET A 2 0.69 -8.12 15.83
CA MET A 2 0.13 -9.47 15.58
C MET A 2 0.61 -10.55 16.57
N TRP A 3 1.91 -10.59 16.87
CA TRP A 3 2.46 -11.53 17.85
C TRP A 3 1.86 -11.34 19.25
N GLU A 4 1.68 -10.10 19.68
CA GLU A 4 1.04 -9.77 20.95
C GLU A 4 -0.43 -10.21 20.98
N ALA A 5 -1.16 -10.01 19.88
CA ALA A 5 -2.53 -10.50 19.76
C ALA A 5 -2.62 -12.03 19.87
N ILE A 6 -1.67 -12.75 19.24
CA ILE A 6 -1.57 -14.22 19.34
C ILE A 6 -1.25 -14.65 20.78
N GLN A 7 -0.25 -14.02 21.41
CA GLN A 7 0.13 -14.34 22.79
C GLN A 7 -1.00 -14.07 23.77
N ARG A 8 -1.71 -12.95 23.59
CA ARG A 8 -2.86 -12.59 24.40
C ARG A 8 -3.98 -13.61 24.25
N ALA A 9 -4.40 -13.92 23.02
CA ALA A 9 -5.42 -14.92 22.77
C ALA A 9 -5.08 -16.28 23.38
N LYS A 10 -3.81 -16.67 23.33
CA LYS A 10 -3.31 -17.90 23.99
C LYS A 10 -3.41 -17.82 25.52
N SER A 11 -2.99 -16.71 26.12
CA SER A 11 -3.02 -16.52 27.58
C SER A 11 -4.44 -16.43 28.14
N GLU A 12 -5.33 -15.76 27.43
CA GLU A 12 -6.72 -15.50 27.81
C GLU A 12 -7.68 -16.60 27.31
N LYS A 13 -7.16 -17.60 26.59
CA LYS A 13 -7.94 -18.70 25.96
C LYS A 13 -9.09 -18.19 25.09
N LEU A 14 -8.85 -17.10 24.34
CA LEU A 14 -9.82 -16.52 23.43
C LEU A 14 -9.81 -17.23 22.09
N ASN A 15 -10.97 -17.28 21.42
CA ASN A 15 -11.04 -17.68 20.01
C ASN A 15 -10.38 -16.59 19.15
N PHE A 16 -9.38 -16.97 18.36
CA PHE A 16 -8.63 -16.06 17.51
C PHE A 16 -8.64 -16.58 16.07
N HIS A 17 -9.19 -15.76 15.17
CA HIS A 17 -9.25 -16.05 13.75
C HIS A 17 -8.33 -15.08 13.01
N ILE A 18 -7.50 -15.60 12.11
CA ILE A 18 -6.58 -14.80 11.31
C ILE A 18 -6.90 -15.06 9.84
N LEU A 19 -7.05 -13.99 9.07
CA LEU A 19 -7.17 -14.03 7.62
C LEU A 19 -5.88 -13.49 7.02
N TRP A 20 -5.26 -14.27 6.13
CA TRP A 20 -4.15 -13.81 5.31
C TRP A 20 -4.70 -13.39 3.95
N LEU A 21 -4.39 -12.15 3.56
CA LEU A 21 -4.71 -11.60 2.26
C LEU A 21 -3.42 -11.38 1.49
N ASP A 22 -3.38 -11.87 0.26
CA ASP A 22 -2.28 -11.63 -0.67
C ASP A 22 -2.82 -10.88 -1.89
N GLN A 23 -2.19 -9.78 -2.25
CA GLN A 23 -2.59 -8.96 -3.39
C GLN A 23 -1.80 -9.39 -4.61
N ALA A 24 -2.48 -10.02 -5.57
CA ALA A 24 -1.88 -10.38 -6.85
C ALA A 24 -1.34 -9.13 -7.57
N ASN A 25 -0.08 -9.20 -8.02
CA ASN A 25 0.61 -8.11 -8.71
C ASN A 25 0.53 -6.77 -7.97
N ALA A 26 0.81 -6.74 -6.65
CA ALA A 26 0.62 -5.54 -5.83
C ALA A 26 1.25 -4.27 -6.43
N TYR A 27 2.53 -4.32 -6.84
CA TYR A 27 3.23 -3.20 -7.47
C TYR A 27 2.58 -2.77 -8.78
N GLY A 28 2.20 -3.73 -9.61
CA GLY A 28 1.59 -3.47 -10.90
C GLY A 28 0.08 -3.24 -10.89
N SER A 29 -0.49 -3.18 -9.69
CA SER A 29 -1.91 -2.87 -9.50
C SER A 29 -2.12 -1.49 -8.91
N VAL A 30 -1.05 -0.74 -8.60
CA VAL A 30 -1.15 0.62 -8.06
C VAL A 30 -1.37 1.61 -9.21
N PRO A 31 -2.50 2.32 -9.26
CA PRO A 31 -2.72 3.35 -10.28
C PRO A 31 -1.76 4.53 -10.11
N HIS A 32 -1.35 5.16 -11.21
CA HIS A 32 -0.50 6.37 -11.14
C HIS A 32 -1.19 7.51 -10.40
N GLU A 33 -2.52 7.64 -10.54
CA GLU A 33 -3.32 8.63 -9.81
C GLU A 33 -3.27 8.41 -8.29
N MET A 34 -3.10 7.15 -7.86
CA MET A 34 -2.97 6.80 -6.45
C MET A 34 -1.63 7.28 -5.88
N ILE A 35 -0.55 7.16 -6.65
CA ILE A 35 0.77 7.70 -6.29
C ILE A 35 0.67 9.21 -6.14
N GLN A 36 0.05 9.88 -7.11
CA GLN A 36 -0.16 11.33 -7.09
C GLN A 36 -1.01 11.79 -5.90
N LEU A 37 -2.06 11.04 -5.57
CA LEU A 37 -2.86 11.29 -4.37
C LEU A 37 -2.01 11.15 -3.10
N ALA A 38 -1.21 10.10 -3.00
CA ALA A 38 -0.36 9.87 -1.84
C ALA A 38 0.66 11.01 -1.66
N LEU A 39 1.36 11.42 -2.72
CA LEU A 39 2.30 12.55 -2.69
C LEU A 39 1.66 13.82 -2.12
N ARG A 40 0.42 14.13 -2.52
CA ARG A 40 -0.34 15.27 -1.99
C ARG A 40 -0.73 15.10 -0.52
N ILE A 41 -1.21 13.92 -0.12
CA ILE A 41 -1.60 13.62 1.27
C ILE A 41 -0.41 13.79 2.22
N TYR A 42 0.79 13.39 1.78
CA TYR A 42 2.02 13.50 2.58
C TYR A 42 2.75 14.84 2.42
N HIS A 43 2.13 15.81 1.74
CA HIS A 43 2.69 17.17 1.54
C HIS A 43 4.09 17.18 0.91
N VAL A 44 4.34 16.26 -0.04
CA VAL A 44 5.58 16.27 -0.82
C VAL A 44 5.64 17.57 -1.64
N PRO A 45 6.76 18.30 -1.68
CA PRO A 45 6.88 19.52 -2.48
C PRO A 45 6.50 19.33 -3.95
N GLU A 46 5.83 20.32 -4.54
CA GLU A 46 5.34 20.27 -5.93
C GLU A 46 6.46 20.01 -6.94
N ASP A 47 7.63 20.63 -6.75
CA ASP A 47 8.81 20.41 -7.60
C ASP A 47 9.24 18.93 -7.64
N ILE A 48 9.09 18.21 -6.52
CA ILE A 48 9.39 16.77 -6.45
C ILE A 48 8.29 15.96 -7.13
N GLN A 49 7.02 16.36 -7.00
CA GLN A 49 5.91 15.69 -7.69
C GLN A 49 6.09 15.78 -9.21
N VAL A 50 6.42 16.97 -9.73
CA VAL A 50 6.72 17.20 -11.14
C VAL A 50 7.92 16.38 -11.60
N MET A 51 9.02 16.37 -10.83
CA MET A 51 10.19 15.55 -11.13
C MET A 51 9.84 14.06 -11.23
N LEU A 52 8.98 13.56 -10.35
CA LEU A 52 8.54 12.16 -10.37
C LEU A 52 7.63 11.86 -11.56
N ASP A 53 6.70 12.75 -11.89
CA ASP A 53 5.86 12.61 -13.09
C ASP A 53 6.71 12.58 -14.35
N ASP A 54 7.68 13.47 -14.48
CA ASP A 54 8.61 13.47 -15.61
C ASP A 54 9.44 12.17 -15.65
N TYR A 55 9.92 11.70 -14.49
CA TYR A 55 10.69 10.47 -14.38
C TYR A 55 9.88 9.24 -14.82
N PHE A 56 8.61 9.14 -14.44
CA PHE A 56 7.76 7.99 -14.76
C PHE A 56 7.07 8.10 -16.13
N SER A 57 6.79 9.30 -16.65
CA SER A 57 6.13 9.49 -17.95
C SER A 57 6.92 8.91 -19.12
N GLY A 58 8.25 8.91 -19.03
CA GLY A 58 9.15 8.33 -20.02
C GLY A 58 9.51 6.87 -19.76
N PHE A 59 8.96 6.25 -18.73
CA PHE A 59 9.40 4.93 -18.28
C PHE A 59 8.98 3.85 -19.29
N ARG A 60 9.97 3.13 -19.82
CA ARG A 60 9.75 2.02 -20.75
C ARG A 60 10.51 0.80 -20.27
N MET A 61 9.84 -0.34 -20.29
CA MET A 61 10.47 -1.62 -20.00
C MET A 61 10.80 -2.32 -21.31
N ARG A 62 11.97 -2.94 -21.38
CA ARG A 62 12.36 -3.76 -22.53
C ARG A 62 12.33 -5.22 -22.13
N PHE A 63 11.38 -5.96 -22.70
CA PHE A 63 11.40 -7.42 -22.68
C PHE A 63 12.04 -7.89 -23.98
N THR A 64 13.16 -8.59 -23.86
CA THR A 64 14.00 -9.08 -24.97
C THR A 64 14.41 -7.98 -25.97
N THR A 65 13.59 -7.70 -26.99
CA THR A 65 13.89 -6.76 -28.08
C THR A 65 12.97 -5.56 -28.18
N ASN A 66 11.75 -5.62 -27.62
CA ASN A 66 10.74 -4.58 -27.79
C ASN A 66 10.57 -3.72 -26.54
N TRP A 67 10.38 -2.42 -26.75
CA TRP A 67 10.02 -1.48 -25.70
C TRP A 67 8.51 -1.51 -25.47
N ILE A 68 8.12 -1.55 -24.21
CA ILE A 68 6.74 -1.53 -23.74
C ILE A 68 6.61 -0.35 -22.78
N ASN A 69 5.59 0.50 -23.00
CA ASN A 69 5.25 1.54 -22.05
C ASN A 69 4.54 0.91 -20.85
N LEU A 70 4.87 1.35 -19.63
CA LEU A 70 4.10 0.94 -18.45
C LEU A 70 2.98 1.96 -18.26
N GLU A 71 1.73 1.51 -18.43
CA GLU A 71 0.53 2.38 -18.35
C GLU A 71 -0.09 2.41 -16.95
N VAL A 72 0.08 1.34 -16.16
CA VAL A 72 -0.46 1.21 -14.79
C VAL A 72 0.49 0.35 -13.98
N ASP A 73 1.59 0.88 -13.47
CA ASP A 73 2.49 0.09 -12.61
C ASP A 73 3.43 0.99 -11.79
N ILE A 74 3.79 0.52 -10.59
CA ILE A 74 5.05 0.92 -9.95
C ILE A 74 6.16 0.00 -10.47
N ALA A 75 7.16 0.58 -11.14
CA ALA A 75 8.26 -0.16 -11.74
C ALA A 75 9.04 -0.99 -10.70
N MET A 76 8.96 -2.33 -10.79
CA MET A 76 9.71 -3.23 -9.92
C MET A 76 11.22 -3.12 -10.17
N GLY A 77 12.00 -3.08 -9.09
CA GLY A 77 13.46 -2.93 -9.13
C GLY A 77 13.97 -1.48 -9.21
N CYS A 78 13.08 -0.49 -9.34
CA CYS A 78 13.44 0.91 -9.19
C CYS A 78 13.51 1.31 -7.70
N THR A 79 14.48 2.15 -7.34
CA THR A 79 14.72 2.51 -5.93
C THR A 79 13.59 3.36 -5.35
N ILE A 80 13.08 4.34 -6.11
CA ILE A 80 12.01 5.23 -5.62
C ILE A 80 10.64 4.54 -5.57
N SER A 81 10.46 3.49 -6.38
CA SER A 81 9.24 2.66 -6.39
C SER A 81 8.87 2.10 -5.02
N GLN A 82 9.88 1.75 -4.19
CA GLN A 82 9.62 1.16 -2.87
C GLN A 82 8.89 2.13 -1.95
N ILE A 83 9.35 3.39 -1.88
CA ILE A 83 8.73 4.38 -1.01
C ILE A 83 7.37 4.84 -1.54
N LEU A 84 7.23 4.97 -2.86
CA LEU A 84 5.96 5.33 -3.48
C LEU A 84 4.89 4.25 -3.26
N PHE A 85 5.28 2.97 -3.33
CA PHE A 85 4.39 1.85 -3.02
C PHE A 85 3.92 1.89 -1.57
N VAL A 86 4.85 2.08 -0.62
CA VAL A 86 4.50 2.19 0.82
C VAL A 86 3.56 3.36 1.06
N MET A 87 3.83 4.53 0.48
CA MET A 87 2.96 5.70 0.60
C MET A 87 1.55 5.44 0.05
N ALA A 88 1.44 4.82 -1.13
CA ALA A 88 0.15 4.47 -1.72
C ALA A 88 -0.61 3.45 -0.86
N MET A 89 0.05 2.40 -0.39
CA MET A 89 -0.57 1.37 0.45
C MET A 89 -1.03 1.92 1.80
N GLU A 90 -0.28 2.83 2.40
CA GLU A 90 -0.66 3.46 3.66
C GLU A 90 -1.95 4.28 3.52
N VAL A 91 -2.14 4.98 2.40
CA VAL A 91 -3.42 5.67 2.12
C VAL A 91 -4.57 4.66 1.98
N ILE A 92 -4.34 3.51 1.33
CA ILE A 92 -5.35 2.45 1.18
C ILE A 92 -5.72 1.85 2.54
N VAL A 93 -4.72 1.54 3.39
CA VAL A 93 -4.93 0.98 4.73
C VAL A 93 -5.74 1.96 5.59
N LYS A 94 -5.37 3.25 5.62
CA LYS A 94 -6.13 4.27 6.34
C LYS A 94 -7.56 4.45 5.83
N ALA A 95 -7.75 4.40 4.51
CA ALA A 95 -9.09 4.46 3.93
C ALA A 95 -9.94 3.25 4.32
N ALA A 96 -9.32 2.05 4.35
CA ALA A 96 -9.99 0.83 4.79
C ALA A 96 -10.34 0.86 6.29
N GLU A 97 -9.46 1.40 7.14
CA GLU A 97 -9.74 1.62 8.56
C GLU A 97 -10.91 2.59 8.77
N GLY A 98 -10.96 3.69 8.02
CA GLY A 98 -12.07 4.64 8.09
C GLY A 98 -13.40 4.11 7.53
N SER A 99 -13.34 3.18 6.58
CA SER A 99 -14.52 2.56 5.94
C SER A 99 -15.05 1.35 6.72
N ALA A 100 -14.22 0.75 7.57
CA ALA A 100 -14.64 -0.24 8.54
C ALA A 100 -15.48 0.47 9.62
N GLY A 101 -16.76 0.71 9.32
CA GLY A 101 -17.73 1.19 10.31
C GLY A 101 -17.67 0.32 11.55
N SER A 102 -17.99 0.89 12.72
CA SER A 102 -17.94 0.25 14.05
C SER A 102 -18.61 -1.13 14.02
N THR A 103 -17.85 -2.13 13.61
CA THR A 103 -18.31 -3.49 13.53
C THR A 103 -18.25 -3.94 14.98
N ASN A 104 -19.36 -4.44 15.51
CA ASN A 104 -19.35 -5.13 16.80
C ASN A 104 -18.47 -6.37 16.64
N LEU A 105 -17.15 -6.15 16.75
CA LEU A 105 -16.13 -7.15 16.97
C LEU A 105 -16.44 -7.70 18.35
N GLY A 106 -17.39 -8.63 18.46
CA GLY A 106 -17.77 -9.21 19.75
C GLY A 106 -16.50 -9.60 20.51
N GLY A 107 -16.24 -8.93 21.63
CA GLY A 107 -15.04 -9.13 22.47
C GLY A 107 -13.69 -9.04 21.75
N GLY A 108 -13.61 -8.46 20.54
CA GLY A 108 -12.39 -8.35 19.76
C GLY A 108 -11.53 -7.19 20.26
N VAL A 109 -10.27 -7.49 20.55
CA VAL A 109 -9.28 -6.54 21.06
C VAL A 109 -9.08 -5.39 20.08
N GLN A 110 -9.50 -4.18 20.45
CA GLN A 110 -9.06 -2.95 19.79
C GLN A 110 -7.60 -2.70 20.14
N SER A 111 -6.73 -2.65 19.14
CA SER A 111 -5.39 -2.06 19.28
C SER A 111 -5.51 -0.56 19.07
N ASN A 112 -5.31 0.22 20.14
CA ASN A 112 -5.13 1.66 20.02
C ASN A 112 -3.81 1.92 19.29
N ILE A 113 -3.90 2.61 18.15
CA ILE A 113 -2.78 3.28 17.49
C ILE A 113 -2.55 4.61 18.20
#